data_AF-A0A9W6XFF4-F1
#
_entry.id   AF-A0A9W6XFF4-F1
#
_cell.length_a   1.000
_cell.length_b   1.000
_cell.length_c   1.000
_cell.angle_alpha   90.00
_cell.angle_beta   90.00
_cell.angle_gamma   90.00
#
_symmetry.space_group_name_H-M   'P 1'
#
loop_
_entity.id
_entity.type
_entity.pdbx_description
1 polymer ?
#
loop_
_entity_poly.entity_id
_entity_poly.type
_entity_poly.pdbx_seq_one_letter_code
_entity_poly.pdbx_strand_id
1 'polypeptide(L)'
;MTPNEAKGTIIQSELDHNRELMTKVDNEFEVGQTVVYRLKQKQKQSGKESAKWGTLVYEVVGIDGYRIQIRSKNGHTLYKSPNDLKFVKLGITNAGEDGIFEAEAILKHKKIPNGKYQYLVKWRGYDKPSWEPQANLR
;
A
#
# COMPACT_ATOMS: atom_id res chain seq x y z
N MET A 1 13.84 -2.82 45.29
CA MET A 1 13.51 -3.09 43.89
C MET A 1 14.04 -4.46 43.53
N THR A 2 13.17 -5.45 43.44
CA THR A 2 13.54 -6.81 43.01
C THR A 2 13.52 -6.89 41.47
N PRO A 3 14.28 -7.80 40.85
CA PRO A 3 14.26 -7.98 39.39
C PRO A 3 12.87 -8.27 38.80
N ASN A 4 11.94 -8.82 39.60
CA ASN A 4 10.56 -9.06 39.20
C ASN A 4 9.69 -7.79 39.22
N GLU A 5 9.90 -6.89 40.18
CA GLU A 5 9.21 -5.59 40.22
C GLU A 5 9.64 -4.70 39.05
N ALA A 6 10.93 -4.68 38.71
CA ALA A 6 11.43 -3.92 37.56
C ALA A 6 10.84 -4.42 36.24
N LYS A 7 10.71 -5.75 36.05
CA LYS A 7 10.04 -6.35 34.90
C LYS A 7 8.55 -5.96 34.84
N GLY A 8 7.84 -5.98 35.97
CA GLY A 8 6.44 -5.57 36.05
C GLY A 8 6.22 -4.11 35.66
N THR A 9 7.08 -3.20 36.12
CA THR A 9 7.02 -1.77 35.76
C THR A 9 7.32 -1.54 34.28
N ILE A 10 8.30 -2.26 33.71
CA ILE A 10 8.63 -2.18 32.27
C ILE A 10 7.42 -2.61 31.43
N ILE A 11 6.80 -3.76 31.76
CA ILE A 11 5.61 -4.26 31.06
C ILE A 11 4.45 -3.26 31.15
N GLN A 12 4.21 -2.67 32.32
CA GLN A 12 3.14 -1.69 32.50
C GLN A 12 3.38 -0.42 31.66
N SER A 13 4.61 0.10 31.67
CA SER A 13 4.96 1.28 30.88
C SER A 13 4.85 1.06 29.37
N GLU A 14 5.18 -0.15 28.88
CA GLU A 14 4.98 -0.53 27.48
C GLU A 14 3.50 -0.64 27.14
N LEU A 15 2.67 -1.23 28.01
CA LEU A 15 1.22 -1.31 27.82
C LEU A 15 0.55 0.06 27.78
N ASP A 16 0.97 0.98 28.64
CA ASP A 16 0.44 2.34 28.69
C ASP A 16 0.86 3.15 27.44
N HIS A 17 2.12 3.05 27.02
CA HIS A 17 2.61 3.66 25.78
C HIS A 17 1.85 3.13 24.55
N ASN A 18 1.64 1.81 24.51
CA ASN A 18 0.88 1.14 23.46
C ASN A 18 -0.60 1.57 23.44
N ARG A 19 -1.21 1.82 24.61
CA ARG A 19 -2.58 2.34 24.72
C ARG A 19 -2.68 3.79 24.25
N GLU A 20 -1.72 4.65 24.61
CA GLU A 20 -1.70 6.03 24.14
C GLU A 20 -1.52 6.13 22.62
N LEU A 21 -0.69 5.25 22.04
CA LEU A 21 -0.56 5.15 20.59
C LEU A 21 -1.88 4.74 19.93
N MET A 22 -2.61 3.77 20.50
CA MET A 22 -3.95 3.40 20.02
C MET A 22 -4.91 4.59 20.03
N THR A 23 -5.00 5.31 21.16
CA THR A 23 -5.90 6.47 21.28
C THR A 23 -5.55 7.59 20.30
N LYS A 24 -4.25 7.83 20.03
CA LYS A 24 -3.84 8.83 19.02
C LYS A 24 -4.27 8.42 17.63
N VAL A 25 -4.12 7.15 17.29
CA VAL A 25 -4.49 6.60 15.98
C VAL A 25 -6.00 6.66 15.75
N ASP A 26 -6.79 6.28 16.75
CA ASP A 26 -8.26 6.36 16.70
C ASP A 26 -8.75 7.81 16.51
N ASN A 27 -8.06 8.78 17.13
CA ASN A 27 -8.41 10.19 16.99
C ASN A 27 -7.92 10.83 15.68
N GLU A 28 -6.93 10.23 15.02
CA GLU A 28 -6.34 10.81 13.81
C GLU A 28 -7.13 10.44 12.56
N PHE A 29 -7.71 9.23 12.50
CA PHE A 29 -8.42 8.71 11.33
C PHE A 29 -9.88 8.36 11.63
N GLU A 30 -10.82 9.06 11.01
CA GLU A 30 -12.25 8.76 11.09
C GLU A 30 -12.69 7.87 9.91
N VAL A 31 -13.66 6.99 10.17
CA VAL A 31 -14.30 6.17 9.14
C VAL A 31 -14.96 7.07 8.09
N GLY A 32 -14.75 6.78 6.81
CA GLY A 32 -15.22 7.56 5.67
C GLY A 32 -14.20 8.57 5.14
N GLN A 33 -13.08 8.80 5.83
CA GLN A 33 -12.02 9.68 5.33
C GLN A 33 -11.28 9.04 4.17
N THR A 34 -10.84 9.85 3.20
CA THR A 34 -10.06 9.35 2.07
C THR A 34 -8.56 9.56 2.28
N VAL A 35 -7.81 8.51 1.95
CA VAL A 35 -6.37 8.41 2.24
C VAL A 35 -5.62 7.80 1.06
N VAL A 36 -4.35 8.18 0.93
CA VAL A 36 -3.36 7.51 0.09
C VAL A 36 -2.32 6.83 0.98
N TYR A 37 -1.74 5.73 0.54
CA TYR A 37 -0.70 5.04 1.31
C TYR A 37 0.70 5.22 0.72
N ARG A 38 1.73 5.11 1.55
CA ARG A 38 3.14 5.26 1.20
C ARG A 38 3.68 4.07 0.40
N LEU A 39 4.38 4.33 -0.71
CA LEU A 39 5.02 3.30 -1.53
C LEU A 39 6.38 2.90 -0.96
N LYS A 40 6.66 1.58 -0.93
CA LYS A 40 7.97 1.04 -0.53
C LYS A 40 9.00 1.25 -1.65
N GLN A 41 10.10 1.93 -1.37
CA GLN A 41 11.23 2.06 -2.30
C GLN A 41 12.01 0.73 -2.37
N LYS A 42 12.19 0.18 -3.59
CA LYS A 42 12.86 -1.11 -3.81
C LYS A 42 14.39 -1.09 -3.64
N GLN A 43 15.02 0.09 -3.64
CA GLN A 43 16.46 0.24 -3.41
C GLN A 43 16.70 1.52 -2.62
N LYS A 44 17.33 1.40 -1.44
CA LYS A 44 17.85 2.55 -0.68
C LYS A 44 19.06 3.10 -1.43
N GLN A 45 18.84 3.98 -2.42
CA GLN A 45 19.90 4.88 -2.83
C GLN A 45 20.13 5.86 -1.69
N SER A 46 21.39 6.01 -1.29
CA SER A 46 21.90 6.78 -0.14
C SER A 46 21.67 8.30 -0.29
N GLY A 47 20.42 8.71 -0.40
CA GLY A 47 19.98 10.10 -0.46
C GLY A 47 18.77 10.31 0.45
N LYS A 48 18.64 11.52 1.00
CA LYS A 48 17.45 11.96 1.74
C LYS A 48 16.28 12.13 0.77
N GLU A 49 15.72 11.03 0.26
CA GLU A 49 14.54 11.06 -0.60
C GLU A 49 13.27 11.24 0.23
N SER A 50 12.40 12.13 -0.22
CA SER A 50 11.06 12.34 0.35
C SER A 50 10.19 11.08 0.21
N ALA A 51 9.20 10.93 1.10
CA ALA A 51 8.25 9.83 1.05
C ALA A 51 7.47 9.86 -0.28
N LYS A 52 7.49 8.75 -1.01
CA LYS A 52 6.69 8.55 -2.23
C LYS A 52 5.31 8.02 -1.82
N TRP A 53 4.26 8.75 -2.16
CA TRP A 53 2.87 8.38 -1.89
C TRP A 53 2.24 7.73 -3.13
N GLY A 54 1.30 6.81 -2.92
CA GLY A 54 0.50 6.22 -4.00
C GLY A 54 -0.43 7.25 -4.64
N THR A 55 -0.83 6.99 -5.88
CA THR A 55 -1.83 7.77 -6.62
C THR A 55 -3.26 7.37 -6.26
N LEU A 56 -3.44 6.13 -5.80
CA LEU A 56 -4.74 5.55 -5.50
C LEU A 56 -5.29 6.03 -4.16
N VAL A 57 -6.58 6.35 -4.19
CA VAL A 57 -7.31 6.90 -3.06
C VAL A 57 -8.23 5.83 -2.51
N TYR A 58 -8.07 5.56 -1.23
CA TYR A 58 -8.86 4.59 -0.48
C TYR A 58 -9.70 5.31 0.57
N GLU A 59 -10.81 4.69 0.96
CA GLU A 59 -11.64 5.10 2.09
C GLU A 59 -11.21 4.35 3.35
N VAL A 60 -11.08 5.04 4.48
CA VAL A 60 -10.94 4.41 5.79
C VAL A 60 -12.26 3.76 6.17
N VAL A 61 -12.27 2.45 6.38
CA VAL A 61 -13.49 1.71 6.72
C VAL A 61 -13.52 1.23 8.17
N GLY A 62 -12.37 1.25 8.84
CA GLY A 62 -12.28 0.80 10.23
C GLY A 62 -10.85 0.72 10.73
N ILE A 63 -10.72 0.27 11.97
CA ILE A 63 -9.45 0.10 12.67
C ILE A 63 -9.43 -1.33 13.23
N ASP A 64 -8.33 -2.04 13.00
CA ASP A 64 -8.06 -3.39 13.49
C ASP A 64 -6.76 -3.37 14.30
N GLY A 65 -6.90 -3.09 15.61
CA GLY A 65 -5.76 -2.82 16.49
C GLY A 65 -4.93 -1.64 15.98
N TYR A 66 -3.63 -1.83 15.83
CA TYR A 66 -2.71 -0.79 15.34
C TYR A 66 -2.76 -0.53 13.83
N ARG A 67 -3.67 -1.20 13.10
CA ARG A 67 -3.77 -1.08 11.64
C ARG A 67 -5.09 -0.44 11.25
N ILE A 68 -5.00 0.46 10.27
CA ILE A 68 -6.16 1.09 9.66
C ILE A 68 -6.57 0.24 8.47
N GLN A 69 -7.86 -0.10 8.43
CA GLN A 69 -8.49 -0.78 7.31
C GLN A 69 -8.92 0.26 6.28
N ILE A 70 -8.38 0.15 5.07
CA ILE A 70 -8.69 1.06 3.96
C ILE A 70 -9.27 0.24 2.80
N ARG A 71 -10.30 0.76 2.14
CA ARG A 71 -11.02 0.09 1.08
C ARG A 71 -11.08 0.95 -0.18
N SER A 72 -10.90 0.31 -1.31
CA SER A 72 -11.03 0.92 -2.63
C SER A 72 -12.47 0.83 -3.15
N LYS A 73 -12.76 1.56 -4.23
CA LYS A 73 -14.09 1.57 -4.86
C LYS A 73 -14.55 0.18 -5.36
N ASN A 74 -13.64 -0.68 -5.81
CA ASN A 74 -13.94 -2.04 -6.25
C ASN A 74 -13.93 -3.08 -5.10
N GLY A 75 -13.92 -2.63 -3.84
CA GLY A 75 -14.06 -3.49 -2.66
C GLY A 75 -12.77 -4.13 -2.16
N HIS A 76 -11.64 -3.95 -2.84
CA HIS A 76 -10.35 -4.43 -2.32
C HIS A 76 -9.95 -3.66 -1.07
N THR A 77 -9.61 -4.41 -0.03
CA THR A 77 -9.35 -3.89 1.32
C THR A 77 -7.90 -4.15 1.72
N LEU A 78 -7.24 -3.14 2.25
CA LEU A 78 -5.86 -3.17 2.71
C LEU A 78 -5.79 -2.78 4.19
N TYR A 79 -4.82 -3.34 4.89
CA TYR A 79 -4.47 -2.94 6.25
C TYR A 79 -3.12 -2.24 6.22
N LYS A 80 -3.05 -1.03 6.79
CA LYS A 80 -1.84 -0.20 6.79
C LYS A 80 -1.62 0.44 8.15
N SER A 81 -0.35 0.74 8.44
CA SER A 81 -0.01 1.51 9.63
C SER A 81 -0.45 2.97 9.43
N PRO A 82 -0.90 3.66 10.49
CA PRO A 82 -1.27 5.08 10.46
C PRO A 82 -0.18 5.97 9.85
N ASN A 83 1.08 5.75 10.22
CA ASN A 83 2.23 6.47 9.65
C ASN A 83 2.45 6.25 8.14
N ASP A 84 1.87 5.21 7.55
CA ASP A 84 1.94 4.94 6.12
C ASP A 84 0.73 5.53 5.36
N LEU A 85 -0.18 6.21 6.04
CA LEU A 85 -1.36 6.84 5.45
C LEU A 85 -1.23 8.36 5.45
N LYS A 86 -1.83 8.98 4.43
CA LYS A 86 -1.95 10.43 4.31
C LYS A 86 -3.35 10.79 3.85
N PHE A 87 -3.99 11.70 4.58
CA PHE A 87 -5.27 12.27 4.21
C PHE A 87 -5.19 13.02 2.89
N VAL A 88 -6.20 12.80 2.06
CA VAL A 88 -6.43 13.52 0.83
C VAL A 88 -7.91 13.88 0.72
N LYS A 89 -8.25 14.94 0.00
CA LYS A 89 -9.65 15.30 -0.30
C LYS A 89 -9.96 14.94 -1.75
N LEU A 90 -9.83 13.65 -2.08
CA LEU A 90 -10.08 13.11 -3.41
C LEU A 90 -11.10 11.97 -3.35
N GLY A 91 -11.74 11.67 -4.48
CA GLY A 91 -12.68 10.56 -4.58
C GLY A 91 -11.97 9.20 -4.59
N ILE A 92 -12.64 8.17 -4.06
CA ILE A 92 -12.13 6.79 -4.01
C ILE A 92 -11.85 6.23 -5.41
N THR A 93 -10.70 5.59 -5.58
CA THR A 93 -10.29 4.94 -6.83
C THR A 93 -10.44 3.42 -6.73
N ASN A 94 -10.41 2.72 -7.87
CA ASN A 94 -10.37 1.26 -7.88
C ASN A 94 -8.97 0.77 -7.48
N ALA A 95 -8.88 -0.27 -6.66
CA ALA A 95 -7.59 -0.93 -6.44
C ALA A 95 -7.17 -1.67 -7.71
N GLY A 96 -5.89 -1.58 -8.07
CA GLY A 96 -5.36 -2.17 -9.32
C GLY A 96 -5.05 -1.14 -10.41
N GLU A 97 -5.40 0.13 -10.23
CA GLU A 97 -4.76 1.24 -10.99
C GLU A 97 -3.27 1.43 -10.61
N ASP A 98 -2.66 0.45 -9.94
CA ASP A 98 -1.20 0.24 -9.83
C ASP A 98 -0.56 -0.12 -11.19
N GLY A 99 -1.32 -0.06 -12.28
CA GLY A 99 -0.91 -0.49 -13.61
C GLY A 99 -0.97 -2.01 -13.83
N ILE A 100 -1.74 -2.73 -13.00
CA ILE A 100 -1.95 -4.18 -13.15
C ILE A 100 -3.25 -4.38 -13.92
N PHE A 101 -3.13 -4.76 -15.19
CA PHE A 101 -4.24 -4.99 -16.08
C PHE A 101 -4.38 -6.48 -16.41
N GLU A 102 -5.61 -6.93 -16.64
CA GLU A 102 -5.85 -8.30 -17.09
C GLU A 102 -5.51 -8.42 -18.57
N ALA A 103 -4.53 -9.27 -18.89
CA ALA A 103 -4.20 -9.62 -20.27
C ALA A 103 -5.32 -10.48 -20.86
N GLU A 104 -5.86 -10.07 -22.01
CA GLU A 104 -6.77 -10.89 -22.80
C GLU A 104 -5.98 -11.95 -23.60
N ALA A 105 -4.89 -11.53 -24.24
CA ALA A 105 -4.05 -12.41 -25.04
C ALA A 105 -2.63 -11.84 -25.22
N ILE A 106 -1.65 -12.72 -25.46
CA ILE A 106 -0.32 -12.32 -25.94
C ILE A 106 -0.34 -12.42 -27.47
N LEU A 107 -0.17 -11.28 -28.15
CA LEU A 107 -0.23 -11.23 -29.62
C LEU A 107 1.11 -11.57 -30.26
N LYS A 108 2.21 -11.10 -29.68
CA LYS A 108 3.58 -11.26 -30.21
C LYS A 108 4.59 -11.31 -29.07
N HIS A 109 5.78 -11.86 -29.34
CA HIS A 109 6.93 -11.75 -28.44
C HIS A 109 8.21 -11.46 -29.23
N LYS A 110 9.18 -10.82 -28.59
CA LYS A 110 10.52 -10.58 -29.15
C LYS A 110 11.58 -10.70 -28.06
N LYS A 111 12.75 -11.19 -28.43
CA LYS A 111 13.93 -11.19 -27.56
C LYS A 111 14.63 -9.83 -27.68
N ILE A 112 14.91 -9.19 -26.55
CA ILE A 112 15.64 -7.91 -26.50
C ILE A 112 17.15 -8.17 -26.27
N PRO A 113 18.05 -7.21 -26.60
CA PRO A 113 19.50 -7.42 -26.57
C PRO A 113 20.07 -7.92 -25.22
N ASN A 114 19.39 -7.64 -24.11
CA ASN A 114 19.78 -8.12 -22.78
C ASN A 114 19.39 -9.59 -22.49
N GLY A 115 18.93 -10.33 -23.51
CA GLY A 115 18.54 -11.73 -23.41
C GLY A 115 17.13 -12.00 -22.88
N LYS A 116 16.43 -10.98 -22.36
CA LYS A 116 15.05 -11.10 -21.85
C LYS A 116 14.02 -11.02 -22.98
N TYR A 117 12.78 -11.38 -22.66
CA TYR A 117 11.65 -11.24 -23.58
C TYR A 117 10.78 -10.02 -23.28
N GLN A 118 10.23 -9.44 -24.34
CA GLN A 118 9.09 -8.53 -24.30
C GLN A 118 7.91 -9.17 -25.03
N TYR A 119 6.71 -8.90 -24.55
CA TYR A 119 5.45 -9.45 -25.04
C TYR A 119 4.51 -8.32 -25.42
N LEU A 120 3.87 -8.40 -26.58
CA LEU A 120 2.81 -7.49 -26.98
C LEU A 120 1.50 -8.02 -26.41
N VAL A 121 1.00 -7.36 -25.37
CA VAL A 121 -0.18 -7.78 -24.61
C VAL A 121 -1.41 -7.06 -25.15
N LYS A 122 -2.45 -7.82 -25.50
CA LYS A 122 -3.81 -7.31 -25.67
C LYS A 122 -4.47 -7.29 -24.31
N TRP A 123 -5.02 -6.16 -23.90
CA TRP A 123 -5.63 -5.97 -22.59
C TRP A 123 -7.15 -6.17 -22.67
N ARG A 124 -7.72 -6.80 -21.64
CA ARG A 124 -9.18 -6.99 -21.58
C ARG A 124 -9.87 -5.62 -21.50
N GLY A 125 -10.77 -5.36 -22.45
CA GLY A 125 -11.54 -4.11 -22.49
C GLY A 125 -10.79 -2.90 -23.06
N TYR A 126 -9.60 -3.10 -23.66
CA TYR A 126 -8.87 -2.04 -24.37
C TYR A 126 -8.48 -2.51 -25.77
N ASP A 127 -8.75 -1.67 -26.77
CA ASP A 127 -8.46 -2.02 -28.16
C ASP A 127 -6.96 -1.95 -28.52
N LYS A 128 -6.20 -1.13 -27.78
CA LYS A 128 -4.79 -0.86 -28.08
C LYS A 128 -3.86 -1.77 -27.26
N PRO A 129 -3.07 -2.65 -27.89
CA PRO A 129 -2.08 -3.47 -27.21
C PRO A 129 -0.80 -2.69 -26.86
N SER A 130 -0.04 -3.14 -25.85
CA SER A 130 1.26 -2.56 -25.45
C SER A 130 2.36 -3.60 -25.27
N TRP A 131 3.62 -3.19 -25.43
CA TRP A 131 4.78 -4.07 -25.24
C TRP A 131 5.23 -4.05 -23.78
N GLU A 132 5.06 -5.19 -23.10
CA GLU A 132 5.43 -5.36 -21.70
C GLU A 132 6.66 -6.27 -21.52
N PRO A 133 7.58 -5.95 -20.60
CA PRO A 133 8.66 -6.86 -20.25
C PRO A 133 8.13 -8.13 -19.58
N GLN A 134 8.84 -9.25 -19.77
CA GLN A 134 8.51 -10.53 -19.11
C GLN A 134 8.29 -10.41 -17.60
N ALA A 135 9.00 -9.49 -16.93
CA ALA A 135 8.88 -9.27 -15.49
C ALA A 135 7.52 -8.67 -15.05
N ASN A 136 6.74 -8.11 -15.98
CA ASN A 136 5.39 -7.60 -15.72
C ASN A 136 4.32 -8.71 -15.77
N LEU A 137 4.63 -9.84 -16.41
CA LEU A 137 3.75 -11.01 -16.50
C LEU A 137 3.97 -11.90 -15.27
N ARG A 138 2.90 -12.25 -14.57
CA ARG A 138 2.91 -13.10 -13.37
C ARG A 138 2.19 -14.41 -13.60
#